data_AF-A0A535TWX5-F1
#
_entry.id   AF-A0A535TWX5-F1
#
_cell.length_a   1.000
_cell.length_b   1.000
_cell.length_c   1.000
_cell.angle_alpha   90.00
_cell.angle_beta   90.00
_cell.angle_gamma   90.00
#
_symmetry.space_group_name_H-M   'P 1'
#
loop_
_entity.id
_entity.type
_entity.pdbx_description
1 polymer ?
#
loop_
_entity_poly.entity_id
_entity_poly.type
_entity_poly.pdbx_seq_one_letter_code
_entity_poly.pdbx_strand_id
1 'polypeptide(L)'
;MIRAFILYNIAHPHEAAVSDAELRALNRNNLKAIIKLRDEFDAIFSNTISRGIDTGLFAAADVPMVKSSILTVCARVYVWYRPGGSRRPDEVANVISDYLIKGLIGGTAK
;
A
#
# COMPACT_ATOMS: atom_id res chain seq x y z
N MET A 1 9.41 1.28 1.66
CA MET A 1 8.22 1.72 0.90
C MET A 1 6.95 1.74 1.73
N ILE A 2 6.56 0.65 2.41
CA ILE A 2 5.29 0.56 3.17
C ILE A 2 5.14 1.70 4.18
N ARG A 3 6.12 1.88 5.08
CA ARG A 3 6.13 2.98 6.06
C ARG A 3 5.95 4.36 5.43
N ALA A 4 6.68 4.64 4.35
CA ALA A 4 6.63 5.93 3.67
C ALA A 4 5.25 6.16 3.05
N PHE A 5 4.64 5.13 2.47
CA PHE A 5 3.30 5.22 1.88
C PHE A 5 2.23 5.46 2.95
N ILE A 6 2.33 4.81 4.10
CA ILE A 6 1.44 5.06 5.25
C ILE A 6 1.58 6.51 5.73
N LEU A 7 2.81 6.98 5.97
CA LEU A 7 3.08 8.35 6.43
C LEU A 7 2.57 9.39 5.43
N TYR A 8 2.75 9.14 4.13
CA TYR A 8 2.22 10.01 3.08
C TYR A 8 0.70 10.13 3.17
N ASN A 9 -0.04 9.02 3.25
CA ASN A 9 -1.51 9.05 3.32
C ASN A 9 -2.02 9.66 4.64
N ILE A 10 -1.29 9.48 5.76
CA ILE A 10 -1.63 10.16 7.02
C ILE A 10 -1.45 11.68 6.88
N ALA A 11 -0.39 12.13 6.21
CA ALA A 11 -0.10 13.55 6.02
C ALA A 11 -1.02 14.23 4.99
N HIS A 12 -1.57 13.48 4.04
CA HIS A 12 -2.37 14.00 2.92
C HIS A 12 -3.75 13.32 2.83
N PRO A 13 -4.60 13.38 3.87
CA PRO A 13 -5.87 12.65 3.91
C PRO A 13 -6.87 13.13 2.85
N HIS A 14 -6.83 14.41 2.47
CA HIS A 14 -7.68 14.98 1.41
C HIS A 14 -7.30 14.42 0.03
N GLU A 15 -6.01 14.38 -0.29
CA GLU A 15 -5.52 13.81 -1.56
C GLU A 15 -5.81 12.31 -1.66
N ALA A 16 -5.68 11.59 -0.54
CA ALA A 16 -6.02 10.17 -0.46
C ALA A 16 -7.53 9.94 -0.70
N ALA A 17 -8.40 10.75 -0.09
CA ALA A 17 -9.84 10.69 -0.30
C ALA A 17 -10.26 11.04 -1.74
N VAL A 18 -9.63 12.07 -2.32
CA VAL A 18 -9.83 12.47 -3.73
C VAL A 18 -9.40 11.35 -4.67
N SER A 19 -8.26 10.71 -4.42
CA SER A 19 -7.81 9.58 -5.22
C SER A 19 -8.81 8.41 -5.18
N ASP A 20 -9.38 8.10 -4.02
CA ASP A 20 -10.41 7.04 -3.88
C ASP A 20 -11.73 7.38 -4.62
N ALA A 21 -12.15 8.64 -4.59
CA ALA A 21 -13.45 9.09 -5.10
C ALA A 21 -13.41 9.53 -6.58
N GLU A 22 -12.44 10.35 -6.96
CA GLU A 22 -12.40 11.05 -8.25
C GLU A 22 -11.78 10.23 -9.37
N LEU A 23 -10.98 9.20 -9.10
CA LEU A 23 -10.51 8.27 -10.15
C LEU A 23 -11.68 7.67 -10.95
N ARG A 24 -12.85 7.53 -10.32
CA ARG A 24 -14.09 7.04 -10.97
C ARG A 24 -14.76 8.10 -11.84
N ALA A 25 -14.42 9.38 -11.65
CA ALA A 25 -15.04 10.52 -12.30
C ALA A 25 -14.18 11.14 -13.42
N LEU A 26 -12.96 10.64 -13.64
CA LEU A 26 -12.05 11.20 -14.65
C LEU A 26 -12.47 10.90 -16.09
N ASN A 27 -12.23 11.87 -16.98
CA ASN A 27 -12.33 11.64 -18.42
C ASN A 27 -11.26 10.64 -18.89
N ARG A 28 -11.50 10.00 -20.06
CA ARG A 28 -10.67 8.89 -20.57
C ARG A 28 -9.19 9.22 -20.76
N ASN A 29 -8.83 10.47 -21.06
CA ASN A 29 -7.44 10.86 -21.31
C ASN A 29 -6.65 11.04 -20.01
N ASN A 30 -7.25 11.70 -19.01
CA ASN A 30 -6.63 11.86 -17.69
C ASN A 30 -6.53 10.51 -16.96
N LEU A 31 -7.54 9.64 -17.14
CA LEU A 31 -7.52 8.30 -16.58
C LEU A 31 -6.34 7.45 -17.08
N LYS A 32 -6.00 7.52 -18.38
CA LYS A 32 -4.85 6.79 -18.94
C LYS A 32 -3.52 7.22 -18.32
N ALA A 33 -3.31 8.53 -18.15
CA ALA A 33 -2.08 9.05 -17.57
C ALA A 33 -1.91 8.58 -16.11
N ILE A 34 -2.99 8.61 -15.33
CA ILE A 34 -2.95 8.18 -13.93
C ILE A 34 -2.79 6.66 -13.80
N ILE A 35 -3.44 5.87 -14.66
CA ILE A 35 -3.24 4.41 -14.68
C ILE A 35 -1.77 4.09 -14.92
N LYS A 36 -1.11 4.75 -15.87
CA LYS A 36 0.32 4.52 -16.13
C LYS A 36 1.19 4.77 -14.89
N LEU A 37 0.98 5.89 -14.20
CA LEU A 37 1.71 6.20 -12.96
C LEU A 37 1.44 5.17 -11.86
N ARG A 38 0.18 4.72 -11.74
CA ARG A 38 -0.20 3.67 -10.80
C ARG A 38 0.48 2.34 -11.14
N ASP A 39 0.54 1.97 -12.41
CA ASP A 39 1.16 0.72 -12.85
C ASP A 39 2.66 0.71 -12.55
N GLU A 40 3.35 1.85 -12.73
CA GLU A 40 4.75 2.03 -12.34
C GLU A 40 4.96 1.87 -10.82
N PHE A 41 4.07 2.46 -10.02
CA PHE A 41 4.11 2.31 -8.56
C PHE A 41 3.83 0.87 -8.10
N ASP A 42 2.82 0.22 -8.70
CA ASP A 42 2.45 -1.16 -8.45
C ASP A 42 3.61 -2.12 -8.78
N ALA A 43 4.36 -1.84 -9.86
CA ALA A 43 5.51 -2.65 -10.26
C ALA A 43 6.60 -2.66 -9.18
N ILE A 44 6.81 -1.55 -8.45
CA ILE A 44 7.78 -1.50 -7.35
C ILE A 44 7.44 -2.54 -6.27
N PHE A 45 6.16 -2.65 -5.91
CA PHE A 45 5.70 -3.63 -4.92
C PHE A 45 5.75 -5.05 -5.46
N SER A 46 5.21 -5.30 -6.66
CA SER A 46 5.25 -6.62 -7.30
C SER A 46 6.68 -7.15 -7.37
N ASN A 47 7.61 -6.36 -7.91
CA ASN A 47 9.01 -6.77 -8.08
C ASN A 47 9.71 -7.03 -6.74
N THR A 48 9.34 -6.29 -5.69
CA THR A 48 9.92 -6.49 -4.36
C THR A 48 9.40 -7.76 -3.70
N ILE A 49 8.11 -8.05 -3.84
CA ILE A 49 7.51 -9.27 -3.30
C ILE A 49 8.06 -10.49 -4.05
N SER A 50 8.05 -10.48 -5.39
CA SER A 50 8.58 -11.58 -6.20
C SER A 50 10.05 -11.87 -5.88
N ARG A 51 10.90 -10.84 -5.81
CA ARG A 51 12.30 -11.03 -5.41
C ARG A 51 12.45 -11.64 -4.01
N GLY A 52 11.61 -11.25 -3.06
CA GLY A 52 11.63 -11.84 -1.73
C GLY A 52 11.24 -13.32 -1.75
N ILE A 53 10.30 -13.71 -2.61
CA ILE A 53 9.93 -15.11 -2.85
C ILE A 53 11.09 -15.87 -3.51
N ASP A 54 11.66 -15.32 -4.59
CA ASP A 54 12.74 -15.96 -5.36
C ASP A 54 14.00 -16.20 -4.52
N THR A 55 14.24 -15.35 -3.51
CA THR A 55 15.37 -15.46 -2.57
C THR A 55 15.06 -16.25 -1.30
N GLY A 56 13.83 -16.74 -1.15
CA GLY A 56 13.37 -17.47 0.04
C GLY A 56 13.18 -16.59 1.29
N LEU A 57 13.24 -15.26 1.16
CA LEU A 57 12.99 -14.33 2.25
C LEU A 57 11.49 -14.24 2.59
N PHE A 58 10.63 -14.33 1.58
CA PHE A 58 9.17 -14.36 1.72
C PHE A 58 8.64 -15.72 1.31
N ALA A 59 7.55 -16.13 1.94
CA ALA A 59 6.85 -17.34 1.55
C ALA A 59 6.17 -17.17 0.18
N ALA A 60 6.01 -18.27 -0.54
CA ALA A 60 5.26 -18.29 -1.79
C ALA A 60 3.81 -17.78 -1.56
N ALA A 61 3.35 -16.92 -2.48
CA ALA A 61 2.04 -16.29 -2.38
C ALA A 61 1.54 -15.80 -3.75
N ASP A 62 0.24 -15.53 -3.86
CA ASP A 62 -0.35 -14.79 -4.99
C ASP A 62 0.11 -13.32 -4.93
N VAL A 63 1.15 -12.99 -5.70
CA VAL A 63 1.75 -11.65 -5.72
C VAL A 63 0.74 -10.55 -6.06
N PRO A 64 -0.10 -10.66 -7.12
CA PRO A 64 -1.15 -9.69 -7.39
C PRO A 64 -2.08 -9.43 -6.19
N MET A 65 -2.57 -10.49 -5.54
CA MET A 65 -3.49 -10.39 -4.41
C MET A 65 -2.82 -9.76 -3.18
N VAL A 66 -1.61 -10.21 -2.84
CA VAL A 66 -0.85 -9.71 -1.69
C VAL A 66 -0.45 -8.25 -1.88
N LYS A 67 0.05 -7.88 -3.06
CA LYS A 67 0.33 -6.48 -3.41
C LYS A 67 -0.91 -5.61 -3.18
N SER A 68 -2.04 -6.01 -3.76
CA SER A 68 -3.28 -5.23 -3.69
C SER A 68 -3.75 -5.05 -2.24
N SER A 69 -3.58 -6.08 -1.41
CA SER A 69 -3.88 -6.03 0.03
C SER A 69 -2.99 -5.04 0.77
N ILE A 70 -1.66 -5.10 0.55
CA ILE A 70 -0.69 -4.17 1.16
C ILE A 70 -1.01 -2.73 0.75
N LEU A 71 -1.19 -2.47 -0.55
CA LEU A 71 -1.49 -1.15 -1.07
C LEU A 71 -2.79 -0.59 -0.49
N THR A 72 -3.84 -1.40 -0.41
CA THR A 72 -5.12 -1.00 0.17
C THR A 72 -4.99 -0.64 1.64
N VAL A 73 -4.31 -1.46 2.44
CA VAL A 73 -4.09 -1.18 3.87
C VAL A 73 -3.36 0.16 4.05
N CYS A 74 -2.30 0.40 3.27
CA CYS A 74 -1.52 1.63 3.35
C CYS A 74 -2.32 2.85 2.91
N ALA A 75 -3.02 2.75 1.77
CA ALA A 75 -3.80 3.85 1.20
C ALA A 75 -4.97 4.23 2.09
N ARG A 76 -5.58 3.29 2.83
CA ARG A 76 -6.80 3.53 3.62
C ARG A 76 -6.55 3.91 5.07
N VAL A 77 -5.30 4.09 5.49
CA VAL A 77 -4.97 4.50 6.86
C VAL A 77 -5.64 5.82 7.27
N TYR A 78 -5.81 6.74 6.33
CA TYR A 78 -6.44 8.05 6.56
C TYR A 78 -7.91 7.94 6.99
N VAL A 79 -8.59 6.84 6.66
CA VAL A 79 -10.02 6.64 6.94
C VAL A 79 -10.29 6.56 8.45
N TRP A 80 -9.33 6.04 9.23
CA TRP A 80 -9.51 5.79 10.66
C TRP A 80 -8.46 6.46 11.54
N TYR A 81 -7.32 6.88 10.99
CA TYR A 81 -6.31 7.62 11.73
C TYR A 81 -6.84 8.99 12.17
N ARG A 82 -6.59 9.36 13.43
CA ARG A 82 -7.03 10.63 14.02
C ARG A 82 -5.83 11.42 14.53
N PRO A 83 -5.51 12.60 13.95
CA PRO A 83 -4.52 13.50 14.51
C PRO A 83 -4.83 13.85 15.97
N GLY A 84 -3.82 13.86 16.85
CA GLY A 84 -4.00 14.08 18.29
C GLY A 84 -4.55 12.88 19.07
N GLY A 85 -4.77 11.74 18.42
CA GLY A 85 -5.14 10.49 19.09
C GLY A 85 -3.97 9.80 19.82
N SER A 86 -4.25 8.61 20.35
CA SER A 86 -3.32 7.82 21.17
C SER A 86 -2.03 7.33 20.50
N ARG A 87 -1.91 7.44 19.17
CA ARG A 87 -0.74 6.95 18.42
C ARG A 87 -0.23 8.02 17.48
N ARG A 88 1.09 8.21 17.45
CA ARG A 88 1.78 9.07 16.49
C ARG A 88 1.83 8.41 15.10
N PRO A 89 1.95 9.18 14.00
CA PRO A 89 2.00 8.63 12.64
C PRO A 89 3.08 7.56 12.44
N ASP A 90 4.26 7.76 13.04
CA ASP A 90 5.39 6.83 12.94
C ASP A 90 5.12 5.52 13.68
N GLU A 91 4.44 5.56 14.82
CA GLU A 91 4.03 4.35 15.54
C GLU A 91 3.05 3.52 14.70
N VAL A 92 2.08 4.18 14.07
CA VAL A 92 1.14 3.53 13.15
C VAL A 92 1.87 2.89 11.97
N ALA A 93 2.78 3.65 11.34
CA ALA A 93 3.58 3.15 10.22
C ALA A 93 4.47 1.97 10.63
N ASN A 94 5.04 1.99 11.83
CA ASN A 94 5.84 0.87 12.36
C ASN A 94 5.01 -0.40 12.50
N VAL A 95 3.89 -0.30 13.25
CA VAL A 95 3.05 -1.46 13.58
C VAL A 95 2.50 -2.11 12.32
N ILE A 96 1.92 -1.32 11.41
CA ILE A 96 1.33 -1.86 10.18
C ILE A 96 2.41 -2.46 9.28
N SER A 97 3.57 -1.79 9.13
CA SER A 97 4.64 -2.31 8.27
C SER A 97 5.20 -3.62 8.80
N ASP A 98 5.44 -3.71 10.11
CA ASP A 98 5.91 -4.93 10.75
C ASP A 98 4.91 -6.08 10.61
N TYR A 99 3.61 -5.80 10.81
CA TYR A 99 2.54 -6.78 10.63
C TYR A 99 2.49 -7.33 9.20
N LEU A 100 2.52 -6.45 8.19
CA LEU A 100 2.48 -6.86 6.77
C LEU A 100 3.74 -7.64 6.38
N ILE A 101 4.92 -7.21 6.82
CA ILE A 101 6.19 -7.90 6.51
C ILE A 101 6.23 -9.28 7.18
N LYS A 102 5.81 -9.39 8.45
CA LYS A 102 5.72 -10.69 9.13
C LYS A 102 4.75 -11.64 8.43
N GLY A 103 3.64 -11.11 7.91
CA GLY A 103 2.70 -11.88 7.08
C GLY A 103 3.33 -12.42 5.79
N LEU A 104 4.24 -11.67 5.15
CA LEU A 104 5.00 -12.13 3.98
C LEU A 104 6.02 -13.22 4.34
N ILE A 105 6.64 -13.13 5.51
CA ILE A 105 7.64 -14.11 5.97
C ILE A 105 6.97 -15.42 6.41
N GLY A 106 5.88 -15.33 7.17
CA GLY A 106 5.18 -16.49 7.75
C GLY A 106 3.96 -16.97 6.96
N GLY A 107 3.71 -16.42 5.76
CA GLY A 107 2.59 -16.80 4.92
C GLY A 107 2.68 -18.26 4.49
N THR A 108 1.55 -18.94 4.38
CA THR A 108 1.49 -20.27 3.75
C THR A 108 0.86 -20.13 2.39
N ALA A 109 1.59 -20.48 1.32
CA ALA A 109 0.99 -20.70 0.01
C ALA A 109 -0.15 -21.72 0.17
N LYS A 110 -1.35 -21.36 -0.25
CA LYS A 110 -2.46 -22.30 -0.35
C LYS A 110 -2.93 -22.36 -1.79
#